data_AF-A0A972NRG5-F1
#
_entry.id   AF-A0A972NRG5-F1
#
_cell.length_a   1.000
_cell.length_b   1.000
_cell.length_c   1.000
_cell.angle_alpha   90.00
_cell.angle_beta   90.00
_cell.angle_gamma   90.00
#
_symmetry.space_group_name_H-M   'P 1'
#
loop_
_entity.id
_entity.type
_entity.pdbx_description
1 polymer ?
#
loop_
_entity_poly.entity_id
_entity_poly.type
_entity_poly.pdbx_seq_one_letter_code
_entity_poly.pdbx_strand_id
1 'polypeptide(L)'
;MQSPALFHVLLDHLEANGTQPIDIQRFVDRWHRLRSHDAFPCPVCYLAGEEQPLAALPAQGNVEPFKCPGCRTQFDVPIDG
;
A
#
# COMPACT_ATOMS: atom_id res chain seq x y z
N MET A 1 3.01 6.69 11.84
CA MET A 1 3.15 5.29 12.25
C MET A 1 3.39 4.50 10.97
N GLN A 2 4.54 3.86 10.78
CA GLN A 2 4.79 3.01 9.60
C GLN A 2 4.27 1.60 9.93
N SER A 3 3.45 1.01 9.05
CA SER A 3 2.92 -0.36 9.22
C SER A 3 3.74 -1.34 8.38
N PRO A 4 4.61 -2.18 8.99
CA PRO A 4 5.44 -3.12 8.22
C PRO A 4 4.61 -4.16 7.47
N ALA A 5 3.52 -4.65 8.08
CA ALA A 5 2.63 -5.64 7.46
C ALA A 5 1.97 -5.07 6.20
N LEU A 6 1.43 -3.84 6.27
CA LEU A 6 0.88 -3.17 5.09
C LEU A 6 1.97 -3.00 4.03
N PHE A 7 3.15 -2.51 4.40
CA PHE A 7 4.23 -2.30 3.45
C PHE A 7 4.58 -3.57 2.67
N HIS A 8 4.73 -4.71 3.34
CA HIS A 8 5.01 -5.99 2.67
C HIS A 8 3.90 -6.37 1.69
N VAL A 9 2.62 -6.27 2.08
CA VAL A 9 1.50 -6.57 1.18
C VAL A 9 1.49 -5.66 -0.06
N LEU A 10 1.85 -4.39 0.09
CA LEU A 10 1.97 -3.48 -1.05
C LEU A 10 3.11 -3.87 -1.99
N LEU A 11 4.25 -4.28 -1.46
CA LEU A 11 5.39 -4.75 -2.26
C LEU A 11 5.09 -6.06 -2.98
N ASP A 12 4.54 -7.05 -2.27
CA ASP A 12 4.12 -8.33 -2.83
C ASP A 12 3.13 -8.12 -3.99
N HIS A 13 2.19 -7.19 -3.83
CA HIS A 13 1.27 -6.82 -4.89
C HIS A 13 1.98 -6.26 -6.12
N LEU A 14 2.93 -5.33 -5.94
CA LEU A 14 3.68 -4.76 -7.06
C LEU A 14 4.49 -5.84 -7.80
N GLU A 15 5.17 -6.71 -7.06
CA GLU A 15 5.94 -7.82 -7.61
C GLU A 15 5.06 -8.81 -8.37
N ALA A 16 3.91 -9.21 -7.80
CA ALA A 16 2.96 -10.12 -8.42
C ALA A 16 2.34 -9.57 -9.71
N ASN A 17 2.25 -8.24 -9.84
CA ASN A 17 1.77 -7.57 -11.05
C ASN A 17 2.87 -7.32 -12.10
N GLY A 18 4.09 -7.84 -11.89
CA GLY A 18 5.20 -7.68 -12.82
C GLY A 18 5.73 -6.25 -12.88
N THR A 19 5.55 -5.47 -11.81
CA THR A 19 6.09 -4.12 -11.71
C THR A 19 7.61 -4.17 -11.81
N GLN A 20 8.20 -3.28 -12.59
CA GLN A 20 9.65 -3.24 -12.75
C GLN A 20 10.35 -2.91 -11.42
N PRO A 21 11.52 -3.51 -11.11
CA PRO A 21 12.24 -3.24 -9.86
C PRO A 21 12.54 -1.76 -9.62
N ILE A 22 12.76 -0.98 -10.69
CA ILE A 22 12.99 0.47 -10.58
C ILE A 22 11.76 1.22 -10.08
N ASP A 23 10.56 0.79 -10.46
CA ASP A 23 9.31 1.39 -10.05
C ASP A 23 8.95 0.96 -8.62
N ILE A 24 9.23 -0.30 -8.26
CA ILE A 24 9.14 -0.77 -6.87
C ILE A 24 10.04 0.09 -5.98
N GLN A 25 11.31 0.32 -6.37
CA GLN A 25 12.22 1.16 -5.60
C GLN A 25 11.72 2.60 -5.45
N ARG A 26 11.12 3.18 -6.49
CA ARG A 26 10.49 4.52 -6.40
C ARG A 26 9.38 4.56 -5.36
N PHE A 27 8.57 3.50 -5.26
CA PHE A 27 7.53 3.40 -4.24
C PHE A 27 8.13 3.22 -2.84
N VAL A 28 9.15 2.37 -2.68
CA VAL A 28 9.89 2.18 -1.42
C VAL A 28 10.46 3.51 -0.92
N ASP A 29 11.09 4.29 -1.79
CA ASP A 29 11.64 5.61 -1.44
C ASP A 29 10.54 6.57 -1.00
N ARG A 30 9.38 6.55 -1.67
CA ARG A 30 8.21 7.36 -1.28
C ARG A 30 7.65 6.94 0.07
N TRP A 31 7.58 5.65 0.35
CA TRP A 31 7.11 5.10 1.62
C TRP A 31 7.99 5.54 2.79
N HIS A 32 9.32 5.47 2.64
CA HIS A 32 10.25 5.90 3.68
C HIS A 32 10.19 7.40 4.00
N ARG A 33 9.66 8.22 3.09
CA ARG A 33 9.47 9.66 3.29
C ARG A 33 8.18 10.01 4.07
N LEU A 34 7.30 9.04 4.33
CA LEU A 34 6.05 9.27 5.06
C LEU A 34 6.29 9.78 6.47
N ARG A 35 5.55 10.83 6.84
CA ARG A 35 5.47 11.34 8.20
C ARG A 35 4.39 10.61 8.99
N SER A 36 4.40 10.76 10.31
CA SER A 36 3.49 10.04 11.20
C SER A 36 2.00 10.32 10.98
N HIS A 37 1.66 11.45 10.35
CA HIS A 37 0.30 11.89 10.04
C HIS A 37 -0.08 11.75 8.56
N ASP A 38 0.85 11.28 7.72
CA ASP A 38 0.55 11.07 6.30
C ASP A 38 -0.36 9.86 6.13
N ALA A 39 -1.27 9.94 5.18
CA ALA A 39 -2.01 8.78 4.72
C ALA A 39 -1.07 7.81 3.96
N PHE A 40 -1.34 6.51 4.03
CA PHE A 40 -0.59 5.53 3.25
C PHE A 40 -0.89 5.70 1.76
N PRO A 41 0.12 5.83 0.88
CA PRO A 41 -0.10 6.01 -0.54
C PRO A 41 -0.46 4.68 -1.22
N CYS A 42 -1.38 4.72 -2.19
CA CYS A 42 -1.66 3.59 -3.05
C CYS A 42 -0.49 3.36 -4.02
N PRO A 43 0.12 2.16 -4.05
CA PRO A 43 1.27 1.90 -4.91
C PRO A 43 0.90 1.95 -6.39
N VAL A 44 -0.29 1.47 -6.76
CA VAL A 44 -0.77 1.45 -8.15
C VAL A 44 -0.95 2.86 -8.70
N CYS A 45 -1.64 3.74 -7.97
CA CYS A 45 -1.82 5.12 -8.39
C CYS A 45 -0.50 5.87 -8.45
N TYR A 46 0.37 5.67 -7.44
CA TYR A 46 1.67 6.33 -7.37
C TYR A 46 2.53 6.06 -8.61
N LEU A 47 2.56 4.81 -9.07
CA LEU A 47 3.31 4.43 -10.27
C LEU A 47 2.65 4.91 -11.57
N ALA A 48 1.34 5.19 -11.55
CA ALA A 48 0.65 5.86 -12.64
C ALA A 48 0.84 7.40 -12.64
N GLY A 49 1.57 7.95 -11.67
CA GLY A 49 1.82 9.39 -11.53
C GLY A 49 0.79 10.15 -10.69
N GLU A 50 -0.13 9.45 -10.01
CA GLU A 50 -1.11 10.03 -9.11
C GLU A 50 -0.85 9.64 -7.66
N GLU A 51 -1.14 10.49 -6.68
CA GLU A 51 -1.04 10.09 -5.27
C GLU A 51 -2.42 9.97 -4.65
N GLN A 52 -2.91 8.74 -4.50
CA GLN A 52 -4.19 8.44 -3.87
C GLN A 52 -3.96 7.80 -2.49
N PRO A 53 -4.65 8.26 -1.43
CA PRO A 53 -4.52 7.66 -0.12
C PRO A 53 -5.26 6.31 -0.04
N LEU A 54 -4.70 5.34 0.68
CA LEU A 54 -5.39 4.14 1.07
C LEU A 54 -6.34 4.44 2.24
N ALA A 55 -7.56 3.96 2.14
CA ALA A 55 -8.53 3.97 3.23
C ALA A 55 -8.52 2.60 3.91
N ALA A 56 -8.29 2.59 5.22
CA ALA A 56 -8.52 1.41 6.05
C ALA A 56 -10.02 1.11 6.10
N LEU A 57 -10.38 -0.16 5.94
CA LEU A 57 -11.74 -0.66 6.10
C LEU A 57 -11.85 -1.43 7.43
N PRO A 58 -13.07 -1.65 7.93
CA PRO A 58 -13.25 -2.51 9.11
C PRO A 58 -12.61 -3.88 8.89
N ALA A 59 -11.88 -4.35 9.91
CA ALA A 59 -11.27 -5.68 9.90
C ALA A 59 -12.32 -6.76 9.66
N GLN A 60 -11.96 -7.78 8.90
CA GLN A 60 -12.82 -8.91 8.53
C GLN A 60 -12.11 -10.21 8.90
N GLY A 61 -12.46 -10.79 10.04
CA GLY A 61 -11.75 -11.95 10.57
C GLY A 61 -10.31 -11.59 10.94
N ASN A 62 -9.34 -12.24 10.30
CA ASN A 62 -7.91 -12.10 10.57
C ASN A 62 -7.19 -11.13 9.61
N VAL A 63 -7.93 -10.29 8.89
CA VAL A 63 -7.35 -9.32 7.97
C VAL A 63 -7.91 -7.92 8.21
N GLU A 64 -7.06 -6.92 8.02
CA GLU A 64 -7.38 -5.51 7.94
C GLU A 64 -7.30 -5.07 6.46
N PRO A 65 -8.43 -4.88 5.78
CA PRO A 65 -8.41 -4.48 4.38
C PRO A 65 -8.09 -2.99 4.22
N PHE A 66 -7.22 -2.66 3.28
CA PHE A 66 -6.95 -1.31 2.82
C PHE A 66 -7.41 -1.17 1.37
N LYS A 67 -8.18 -0.13 1.07
CA LYS A 67 -8.70 0.11 -0.29
C LYS A 67 -8.33 1.48 -0.80
N CYS A 68 -7.86 1.54 -2.05
CA CYS A 68 -7.69 2.80 -2.75
C CYS A 68 -9.05 3.28 -3.30
N PRO A 69 -9.53 4.49 -2.99
CA PRO A 69 -10.76 5.01 -3.55
C PRO A 69 -10.63 5.36 -5.05
N GLY A 70 -9.41 5.67 -5.53
CA GLY A 70 -9.13 6.01 -6.92
C GLY A 70 -9.16 4.80 -7.85
N CYS A 71 -8.20 3.88 -7.71
CA CYS A 71 -8.11 2.69 -8.58
C CYS A 71 -8.97 1.50 -8.12
N ARG A 72 -9.57 1.57 -6.91
CA ARG A 72 -10.39 0.52 -6.29
C ARG A 72 -9.64 -0.77 -5.91
N THR A 73 -8.31 -0.81 -6.08
CA THR A 73 -7.48 -1.92 -5.59
C THR A 73 -7.61 -2.06 -4.07
N GLN A 74 -7.76 -3.30 -3.63
CA GLN A 74 -7.83 -3.68 -2.21
C GLN A 74 -6.58 -4.52 -1.86
N PHE A 75 -6.07 -4.28 -0.66
CA PHE A 75 -4.92 -4.94 -0.06
C PHE A 75 -5.36 -5.52 1.28
N ASP A 76 -5.41 -6.84 1.38
CA ASP A 76 -5.82 -7.51 2.61
C ASP A 76 -4.58 -7.75 3.48
N VAL A 77 -4.43 -6.97 4.55
CA VAL A 77 -3.28 -7.04 5.45
C VAL A 77 -3.57 -8.03 6.56
N PRO A 78 -2.77 -9.10 6.75
CA PRO A 78 -2.93 -9.99 7.89
C PRO A 78 -2.81 -9.23 9.22
N ILE A 79 -3.77 -9.43 10.10
CA ILE A 79 -3.66 -9.03 11.50
C ILE A 79 -2.99 -10.21 12.19
N ASP A 80 -1.67 -10.15 12.37
CA ASP A 80 -0.99 -11.13 13.22
C ASP A 80 -1.66 -11.11 14.60
N GLY A 81 -2.21 -12.26 15.00
CA GLY A 81 -2.90 -12.46 16.28
C GLY A 81 -1.97 -12.83 17.42
#